data_AF-A0A0G0NI51-F1
#
_entry.id   AF-A0A0G0NI51-F1
#
_cell.length_a   1.000
_cell.length_b   1.000
_cell.length_c   1.000
_cell.angle_alpha   90.00
_cell.angle_beta   90.00
_cell.angle_gamma   90.00
#
_symmetry.space_group_name_H-M   'P 1'
#
loop_
_entity.id
_entity.type
_entity.pdbx_description
1 polymer ?
#
loop_
_entity_poly.entity_id
_entity_poly.type
_entity_poly.pdbx_seq_one_letter_code
_entity_poly.pdbx_strand_id
1 'polypeptide(L)'
;MGSPNAYGRGTVRGWMWELQVLRNLGLTKNLPVFITETGWKRNKGLSSEIIGEYLQIAFLNAWSSNQIMAVTPFLLNYQEPLFEDFSFKNPTNGYYPQYEKIQGMPKISGQPVQENKAELLQGEIYSSIVSGQDYQILLKFKNTGQSIWNSKVKLVTIQGGKELGIENVTVDKAVEPGQEYSFNLKLKAPDSGIFKVALNLFNEEKQFDSPNLEFTTEVKAPVILVIKSGLKWKKDFSGNYFLTVSGPIGEKVMTVNLNKELEARFLLPDYAFDFTLERPYYHLVRLRQTLKPGVNILDFGSLQPDILTAILKPKQFLLYFDLFRPS
;
A
#
# COMPACT_ATOMS: atom_id res chain seq x y z
N MET A 1 29.69 47.03 -2.22
CA MET A 1 28.36 46.43 -2.48
C MET A 1 28.55 45.17 -3.30
N GLY A 2 27.75 44.12 -3.08
CA GLY A 2 27.90 42.86 -3.80
C GLY A 2 27.48 42.98 -5.27
N SER A 3 28.31 42.51 -6.19
CA SER A 3 27.99 42.50 -7.63
C SER A 3 27.03 41.35 -7.98
N PRO A 4 26.05 41.54 -8.88
CA PRO A 4 25.17 40.47 -9.38
C PRO A 4 25.93 39.44 -10.26
N ASN A 5 27.17 39.75 -10.61
CA ASN A 5 28.08 38.88 -11.36
C ASN A 5 29.15 38.22 -10.48
N ALA A 6 29.10 38.41 -9.16
CA ALA A 6 30.11 37.86 -8.26
C ALA A 6 30.03 36.32 -8.15
N TYR A 7 31.19 35.72 -7.84
CA TYR A 7 31.39 34.29 -7.62
C TYR A 7 32.13 34.06 -6.30
N GLY A 8 32.00 32.86 -5.74
CA GLY A 8 32.66 32.45 -4.51
C GLY A 8 31.78 32.58 -3.27
N ARG A 9 32.38 32.27 -2.10
CA ARG A 9 31.69 32.23 -0.81
C ARG A 9 31.03 33.57 -0.49
N GLY A 10 29.77 33.53 -0.06
CA GLY A 10 29.03 34.73 0.37
C GLY A 10 28.61 35.67 -0.76
N THR A 11 28.59 35.20 -2.00
CA THR A 11 28.16 36.00 -3.16
C THR A 11 26.81 35.52 -3.71
N VAL A 12 26.29 36.21 -4.73
CA VAL A 12 25.05 35.83 -5.45
C VAL A 12 25.11 34.40 -6.04
N ARG A 13 26.32 33.89 -6.34
CA ARG A 13 26.59 32.51 -6.76
C ARG A 13 27.24 31.67 -5.66
N GLY A 14 27.06 32.05 -4.39
CA GLY A 14 27.57 31.34 -3.22
C GLY A 14 27.11 29.88 -3.18
N TRP A 15 25.89 29.60 -3.65
CA TRP A 15 25.35 28.23 -3.77
C TRP A 15 26.26 27.29 -4.58
N MET A 16 26.96 27.80 -5.61
CA MET A 16 27.90 26.99 -6.39
C MET A 16 29.11 26.58 -5.55
N TRP A 17 29.62 27.51 -4.74
CA TRP A 17 30.74 27.26 -3.84
C TRP A 17 30.35 26.24 -2.76
N GLU A 18 29.16 26.38 -2.18
CA GLU A 18 28.65 25.45 -1.16
C GLU A 18 28.47 24.04 -1.71
N LEU A 19 27.88 23.88 -2.90
CA LEU A 19 27.78 22.59 -3.57
C LEU A 19 29.17 21.99 -3.86
N GLN A 20 30.15 22.80 -4.27
CA GLN A 20 31.51 22.33 -4.50
C GLN A 20 32.16 21.83 -3.21
N VAL A 21 31.95 22.53 -2.08
CA VAL A 21 32.42 22.08 -0.77
C VAL A 21 31.79 20.72 -0.42
N LEU A 22 30.48 20.55 -0.59
CA LEU A 22 29.81 19.27 -0.32
C LEU A 22 30.32 18.14 -1.22
N ARG A 23 30.56 18.41 -2.51
CA ARG A 23 31.15 17.43 -3.44
C ARG A 23 32.55 17.01 -3.00
N ASN A 24 33.38 17.97 -2.58
CA ASN A 24 34.72 17.68 -2.05
C ASN A 24 34.68 16.82 -0.76
N LEU A 25 33.58 16.90 0.00
CA LEU A 25 33.33 16.07 1.18
C LEU A 25 32.70 14.70 0.85
N GLY A 26 32.55 14.36 -0.44
CA GLY A 26 32.08 13.04 -0.89
C GLY A 26 30.60 12.96 -1.30
N LEU A 27 29.90 14.09 -1.41
CA LEU A 27 28.53 14.10 -1.90
C LEU A 27 28.46 13.70 -3.38
N THR A 28 27.78 12.59 -3.67
CA THR A 28 27.57 12.08 -5.05
C THR A 28 26.18 12.41 -5.61
N LYS A 29 25.23 12.82 -4.75
CA LYS A 29 23.86 13.15 -5.16
C LYS A 29 23.78 14.54 -5.79
N ASN A 30 22.92 14.70 -6.78
CA ASN A 30 22.56 16.01 -7.32
C ASN A 30 21.48 16.65 -6.45
N LEU A 31 21.85 17.61 -5.59
CA LEU A 31 20.92 18.19 -4.61
C LEU A 31 20.13 19.37 -5.21
N PRO A 32 18.83 19.50 -4.87
CA PRO A 32 18.10 20.74 -5.08
C PRO A 32 18.62 21.84 -4.14
N VAL A 33 18.60 23.08 -4.62
CA VAL A 33 19.05 24.27 -3.91
C VAL A 33 17.87 25.22 -3.72
N PHE A 34 17.69 25.70 -2.50
CA PHE A 34 16.68 26.68 -2.13
C PHE A 34 17.41 27.91 -1.60
N ILE A 35 17.27 29.05 -2.27
CA ILE A 35 17.81 30.33 -1.80
C ILE A 35 16.70 31.01 -1.01
N THR A 36 16.68 30.76 0.29
CA THR A 36 15.55 31.13 1.16
C THR A 36 15.49 32.62 1.49
N GLU A 37 16.60 33.34 1.36
CA GLU A 37 16.68 34.80 1.51
C GLU A 37 17.80 35.37 0.63
N THR A 38 17.52 36.45 -0.10
CA THR A 38 18.52 37.16 -0.92
C THR A 38 18.06 38.57 -1.26
N GLY A 39 18.97 39.51 -1.47
CA GLY A 39 18.59 40.86 -1.89
C GLY A 39 19.71 41.88 -1.82
N TRP A 40 19.40 43.09 -2.28
CA TRP A 40 20.25 44.26 -2.18
C TRP A 40 19.54 45.36 -1.40
N LYS A 41 20.30 46.08 -0.57
CA LYS A 41 19.83 47.23 0.19
C LYS A 41 19.89 48.49 -0.67
N ARG A 42 18.79 49.25 -0.77
CA ARG A 42 18.81 50.61 -1.35
C ARG A 42 19.74 51.52 -0.57
N ASN A 43 20.46 52.39 -1.27
CA ASN A 43 21.27 53.46 -0.68
C ASN A 43 21.67 54.48 -1.76
N LYS A 44 22.47 55.50 -1.39
CA LYS A 44 22.92 56.57 -2.30
C LYS A 44 23.57 56.08 -3.60
N GLY A 45 24.18 54.89 -3.61
CA GLY A 45 24.82 54.31 -4.80
C GLY A 45 24.04 53.16 -5.46
N LEU A 46 22.87 52.80 -4.93
CA LEU A 46 22.07 51.69 -5.43
C LEU A 46 20.58 52.03 -5.31
N SER A 47 20.04 52.59 -6.40
CA SER A 47 18.62 52.93 -6.50
C SER A 47 17.77 51.68 -6.74
N SER A 48 16.45 51.82 -6.57
CA SER A 48 15.47 50.77 -6.84
C SER A 48 15.55 50.21 -8.27
N GLU A 49 15.84 51.07 -9.24
CA GLU A 49 15.94 50.69 -10.65
C GLU A 49 17.17 49.80 -10.86
N ILE A 50 18.31 50.20 -10.29
CA ILE A 50 19.55 49.40 -10.37
C ILE A 50 19.39 48.06 -9.65
N ILE A 51 18.70 48.04 -8.50
CA ILE A 51 18.39 46.78 -7.80
C ILE A 51 17.51 45.87 -8.66
N GLY A 52 16.53 46.43 -9.37
CA GLY A 52 15.72 45.70 -10.34
C GLY A 52 16.59 45.03 -11.41
N GLU A 53 17.55 45.76 -11.99
CA GLU A 53 18.50 45.20 -12.96
C GLU A 53 19.38 44.10 -12.33
N TYR A 54 19.86 44.30 -11.09
CA TYR A 54 20.69 43.31 -10.39
C TYR A 54 19.93 42.02 -10.15
N LEU A 55 18.67 42.11 -9.71
CA LEU A 55 17.80 40.96 -9.52
C LEU A 55 17.52 40.26 -10.85
N GLN A 56 17.23 41.01 -11.92
CA GLN A 56 17.03 40.41 -13.24
C GLN A 56 18.28 39.65 -13.70
N ILE A 57 19.48 40.24 -13.57
CA ILE A 57 20.75 39.57 -13.88
C ILE A 57 20.93 38.31 -13.03
N ALA A 58 20.63 38.38 -11.74
CA ALA A 58 20.76 37.24 -10.84
C ALA A 58 19.81 36.09 -11.21
N PHE A 59 18.53 36.38 -11.45
CA PHE A 59 17.55 35.36 -11.87
C PHE A 59 17.91 34.73 -13.22
N LEU A 60 18.38 35.52 -14.19
CA LEU A 60 18.71 35.02 -15.53
C LEU A 60 20.06 34.30 -15.60
N ASN A 61 21.05 34.73 -14.81
CA ASN A 61 22.45 34.30 -15.00
C ASN A 61 23.10 33.67 -13.77
N ALA A 62 22.60 33.91 -12.56
CA ALA A 62 23.16 33.36 -11.32
C ALA A 62 22.31 32.21 -10.74
N TRP A 63 21.00 32.26 -10.96
CA TRP A 63 20.01 31.36 -10.38
C TRP A 63 19.19 30.59 -11.43
N SER A 64 19.69 30.51 -12.66
CA SER A 64 19.02 29.83 -13.79
C SER A 64 19.34 28.34 -13.92
N SER A 65 20.11 27.77 -12.99
CA SER A 65 20.40 26.33 -12.96
C SER A 65 19.13 25.53 -12.61
N ASN A 66 18.95 24.36 -13.24
CA ASN A 66 17.89 23.41 -12.91
C ASN A 66 17.96 22.84 -11.48
N GLN A 67 19.09 23.03 -10.78
CA GLN A 67 19.20 22.68 -9.37
C GLN A 67 18.55 23.74 -8.47
N ILE A 68 18.34 24.98 -8.93
CA ILE A 68 17.66 26.02 -8.15
C ILE A 68 16.15 25.76 -8.20
N MET A 69 15.58 25.35 -7.07
CA MET A 69 14.15 25.06 -6.96
C MET A 69 13.32 26.29 -6.59
N ALA A 70 13.90 27.18 -5.79
CA ALA A 70 13.26 28.43 -5.38
C ALA A 70 14.30 29.49 -4.99
N VAL A 71 13.91 30.75 -5.20
CA VAL A 71 14.62 31.93 -4.72
C VAL A 71 13.60 32.86 -4.10
N THR A 72 13.84 33.29 -2.87
CA THR A 72 12.95 34.17 -2.11
C THR A 72 13.65 35.52 -1.86
N PRO A 73 13.33 36.56 -2.65
CA PRO A 73 13.86 37.89 -2.40
C PRO A 73 13.39 38.48 -1.07
N PHE A 74 14.34 39.01 -0.31
CA PHE A 74 14.14 39.78 0.90
C PHE A 74 14.08 41.27 0.53
N LEU A 75 13.04 42.05 0.86
CA LEU A 75 11.85 41.74 1.65
C LEU A 75 10.61 42.32 0.96
N LEU A 76 9.51 41.56 0.85
CA LEU A 76 8.33 42.01 0.11
C LEU A 76 7.67 43.25 0.74
N ASN A 77 7.41 43.22 2.06
CA ASN A 77 6.66 44.26 2.74
C ASN A 77 7.13 44.45 4.19
N TYR A 78 7.96 45.47 4.41
CA TYR A 78 8.35 45.95 5.74
C TYR A 78 8.98 47.35 5.62
N GLN A 79 8.45 48.37 6.30
CA GLN A 79 8.91 49.76 6.14
C GLN A 79 9.50 50.36 7.43
N GLU A 80 9.66 49.55 8.48
CA GLU A 80 10.29 50.00 9.72
C GLU A 80 11.81 50.07 9.59
N PRO A 81 12.48 50.90 10.43
CA PRO A 81 13.93 51.09 10.40
C PRO A 81 14.73 49.78 10.43
N LEU A 82 15.94 49.82 9.86
CA LEU A 82 16.90 48.73 9.63
C LEU A 82 16.64 47.88 8.38
N PHE A 83 15.38 47.72 7.96
CA PHE A 83 15.00 46.85 6.85
C PHE A 83 14.19 47.55 5.74
N GLU A 84 13.79 48.81 5.95
CA GLU A 84 13.01 49.62 5.02
C GLU A 84 13.63 49.66 3.62
N ASP A 85 14.96 49.72 3.55
CA ASP A 85 15.73 49.79 2.30
C ASP A 85 15.77 48.48 1.50
N PHE A 86 15.35 47.36 2.09
CA PHE A 86 15.16 46.09 1.38
C PHE A 86 13.72 45.91 0.88
N SER A 87 12.78 46.72 1.38
CA SER A 87 11.36 46.57 1.12
C SER A 87 11.02 46.76 -0.35
N PHE A 88 10.24 45.87 -0.92
CA PHE A 88 9.73 46.02 -2.29
C PHE A 88 8.51 46.94 -2.32
N LYS A 89 7.78 46.99 -1.21
CA LYS A 89 6.65 47.90 -1.01
C LYS A 89 7.12 49.22 -0.42
N ASN A 90 6.62 50.33 -0.95
CA ASN A 90 6.92 51.67 -0.47
C ASN A 90 5.96 52.11 0.65
N PRO A 91 6.29 53.17 1.43
CA PRO A 91 5.44 53.65 2.53
C PRO A 91 4.05 54.16 2.11
N THR A 92 3.88 54.52 0.83
CA THR A 92 2.63 55.05 0.29
C THR A 92 1.72 53.97 -0.31
N ASN A 93 1.88 52.72 0.14
CA ASN A 93 1.10 51.54 -0.29
C ASN A 93 1.28 51.13 -1.77
N GLY A 94 2.29 51.66 -2.46
CA GLY A 94 2.72 51.24 -3.79
C GLY A 94 3.97 50.35 -3.75
N TYR A 95 4.59 50.12 -4.91
CA TYR A 95 5.82 49.32 -5.03
C TYR A 95 6.98 50.13 -5.59
N TYR A 96 8.21 49.74 -5.26
CA TYR A 96 9.41 50.27 -5.89
C TYR A 96 9.69 49.53 -7.21
N PRO A 97 10.41 50.15 -8.17
CA PRO A 97 10.70 49.56 -9.49
C PRO A 97 11.30 48.15 -9.49
N GLN A 98 12.08 47.74 -8.48
CA GLN A 98 12.58 46.36 -8.41
C GLN A 98 11.47 45.31 -8.30
N TYR A 99 10.32 45.66 -7.71
CA TYR A 99 9.16 44.78 -7.64
C TYR A 99 8.57 44.54 -9.03
N GLU A 100 8.31 45.62 -9.77
CA GLU A 100 7.71 45.55 -11.11
C GLU A 100 8.61 44.77 -12.07
N LYS A 101 9.92 44.99 -11.98
CA LYS A 101 10.92 44.26 -12.75
C LYS A 101 10.84 42.76 -12.49
N ILE A 102 10.77 42.33 -11.22
CA ILE A 102 10.65 40.91 -10.87
C ILE A 102 9.28 40.35 -11.25
N GLN A 103 8.21 41.11 -11.03
CA GLN A 103 6.85 40.71 -11.35
C GLN A 103 6.70 40.44 -12.84
N GLY A 104 7.29 41.28 -13.69
CA GLY A 104 7.26 41.16 -15.15
C GLY A 104 8.16 40.06 -15.74
N MET A 105 8.99 39.38 -14.94
CA MET A 105 9.79 38.26 -15.45
C MET A 105 8.90 37.04 -15.73
N PRO A 106 9.17 36.27 -16.79
CA PRO A 106 8.56 34.95 -16.97
C PRO A 106 8.83 34.05 -15.75
N LYS A 107 7.78 33.38 -15.25
CA LYS A 107 7.88 32.45 -14.12
C LYS A 107 7.31 31.10 -14.51
N ILE A 108 7.96 30.05 -14.06
CA ILE A 108 7.38 28.70 -14.08
C ILE A 108 6.34 28.63 -12.95
N SER A 109 5.21 27.99 -13.21
CA SER A 109 4.17 27.80 -12.18
C SER A 109 4.76 27.05 -10.97
N GLY A 110 4.51 27.57 -9.76
CA GLY A 110 4.99 27.00 -8.49
C GLY A 110 4.25 25.74 -8.05
N GLN A 111 3.82 24.91 -8.99
CA GLN A 111 3.15 23.63 -8.74
C GLN A 111 4.11 22.50 -9.11
N PRO A 112 5.02 22.08 -8.20
CA PRO A 112 5.91 20.98 -8.50
C PRO A 112 5.10 19.73 -8.82
N VAL A 113 5.56 18.95 -9.80
CA VAL A 113 4.93 17.66 -10.13
C VAL A 113 5.03 16.78 -8.90
N GLN A 114 3.89 16.45 -8.31
CA GLN A 114 3.83 15.56 -7.15
C GLN A 114 3.98 14.12 -7.60
N GLU A 115 4.91 13.40 -6.98
CA GLU A 115 5.06 11.95 -7.16
C GLU A 115 3.96 11.23 -6.37
N ASN A 116 3.11 10.50 -7.09
CA ASN A 116 2.05 9.69 -6.48
C ASN A 116 2.50 8.24 -6.52
N LYS A 117 2.95 7.71 -5.38
CA LYS A 117 3.52 6.37 -5.29
C LYS A 117 2.89 5.57 -4.16
N ALA A 118 2.80 4.27 -4.37
CA ALA A 118 2.32 3.31 -3.40
C ALA A 118 3.07 1.99 -3.53
N GLU A 119 3.14 1.28 -2.42
CA GLU A 119 3.73 -0.06 -2.35
C GLU A 119 2.71 -1.02 -1.76
N LEU A 120 2.49 -2.18 -2.39
CA LEU A 120 1.71 -3.26 -1.82
C LEU A 120 2.55 -3.98 -0.77
N LEU A 121 2.14 -3.92 0.48
CA LEU A 121 2.82 -4.60 1.60
C LEU A 121 2.27 -6.01 1.84
N GLN A 122 0.96 -6.22 1.66
CA GLN A 122 0.32 -7.49 1.96
C GLN A 122 -0.93 -7.71 1.12
N GLY A 123 -1.20 -8.98 0.81
CA GLY A 123 -2.39 -9.43 0.09
C GLY A 123 -2.11 -9.71 -1.37
N GLU A 124 -2.94 -10.54 -1.99
CA GLU A 124 -2.84 -10.93 -3.39
C GLU A 124 -4.22 -11.35 -3.91
N ILE A 125 -4.41 -11.33 -5.23
CA ILE A 125 -5.52 -12.04 -5.85
C ILE A 125 -5.14 -13.51 -5.95
N TYR A 126 -5.98 -14.40 -5.40
CA TYR A 126 -5.72 -15.83 -5.41
C TYR A 126 -5.52 -16.36 -6.84
N SER A 127 -4.49 -17.20 -7.04
CA SER A 127 -4.16 -17.77 -8.35
C SER A 127 -5.22 -18.72 -8.89
N SER A 128 -6.08 -19.22 -8.01
CA SER A 128 -7.13 -20.18 -8.32
C SER A 128 -8.32 -19.97 -7.39
N ILE A 129 -9.49 -19.80 -7.99
CA ILE A 129 -10.76 -19.51 -7.31
C ILE A 129 -11.84 -20.50 -7.75
N VAL A 130 -12.90 -20.62 -6.96
CA VAL A 130 -14.00 -21.56 -7.19
C VAL A 130 -15.12 -20.86 -7.95
N SER A 131 -15.66 -21.52 -8.98
CA SER A 131 -16.75 -20.97 -9.80
C SER A 131 -17.97 -20.54 -8.98
N GLY A 132 -18.49 -19.36 -9.32
CA GLY A 132 -19.67 -18.76 -8.68
C GLY A 132 -19.47 -18.35 -7.20
N GLN A 133 -18.24 -18.30 -6.69
CA GLN A 133 -17.97 -17.78 -5.34
C GLN A 133 -17.65 -16.29 -5.34
N ASP A 134 -18.03 -15.64 -4.23
CA ASP A 134 -17.68 -14.26 -3.93
C ASP A 134 -16.48 -14.22 -2.96
N TYR A 135 -15.55 -13.32 -3.21
CA TYR A 135 -14.32 -13.14 -2.43
C TYR A 135 -14.20 -11.72 -1.91
N GLN A 136 -13.67 -11.60 -0.69
CA GLN A 136 -13.22 -10.35 -0.09
C GLN A 136 -11.72 -10.45 0.17
N ILE A 137 -10.94 -9.63 -0.54
CA ILE A 137 -9.48 -9.69 -0.55
C ILE A 137 -8.95 -8.39 0.05
N LEU A 138 -8.22 -8.52 1.16
CA LEU A 138 -7.60 -7.38 1.82
C LEU A 138 -6.21 -7.11 1.20
N LEU A 139 -6.07 -5.98 0.51
CA LEU A 139 -4.80 -5.52 -0.03
C LEU A 139 -4.30 -4.33 0.77
N LYS A 140 -3.19 -4.50 1.48
CA LYS A 140 -2.58 -3.48 2.34
C LYS A 140 -1.49 -2.75 1.57
N PHE A 141 -1.65 -1.43 1.43
CA PHE A 141 -0.73 -0.55 0.75
C PHE A 141 -0.06 0.43 1.72
N LYS A 142 1.12 0.90 1.35
CA LYS A 142 1.79 2.04 1.96
C LYS A 142 1.85 3.20 0.99
N ASN A 143 1.56 4.41 1.46
CA ASN A 143 1.80 5.63 0.71
C ASN A 143 3.31 5.94 0.70
N THR A 144 3.95 5.81 -0.45
CA THR A 144 5.38 6.10 -0.64
C THR A 144 5.61 7.35 -1.48
N GLY A 145 4.52 8.04 -1.85
CA GLY A 145 4.54 9.30 -2.59
C GLY A 145 4.63 10.54 -1.69
N GLN A 146 4.38 11.69 -2.31
CA GLN A 146 4.45 13.00 -1.64
C GLN A 146 3.05 13.55 -1.27
N SER A 147 2.01 13.08 -1.95
CA SER A 147 0.64 13.55 -1.78
C SER A 147 -0.10 12.77 -0.70
N ILE A 148 -0.96 13.46 0.05
CA ILE A 148 -1.91 12.83 0.97
C ILE A 148 -3.04 12.20 0.16
N TRP A 149 -3.32 10.91 0.35
CA TRP A 149 -4.47 10.27 -0.28
C TRP A 149 -5.75 10.72 0.40
N ASN A 150 -6.81 10.88 -0.38
CA ASN A 150 -8.14 11.25 0.10
C ASN A 150 -9.20 10.59 -0.79
N SER A 151 -10.45 11.02 -0.71
CA SER A 151 -11.57 10.47 -1.49
C SER A 151 -11.42 10.54 -3.02
N LYS A 152 -10.40 11.23 -3.54
CA LYS A 152 -10.03 11.23 -4.95
C LYS A 152 -9.18 10.02 -5.36
N VAL A 153 -8.56 9.35 -4.39
CA VAL A 153 -7.70 8.18 -4.62
C VAL A 153 -8.53 6.90 -4.63
N LYS A 154 -8.35 6.10 -5.68
CA LYS A 154 -9.06 4.83 -5.88
C LYS A 154 -8.11 3.73 -6.31
N LEU A 155 -8.34 2.52 -5.82
CA LEU A 155 -7.80 1.30 -6.40
C LEU A 155 -8.65 0.91 -7.60
N VAL A 156 -8.02 0.80 -8.76
CA VAL A 156 -8.68 0.60 -10.06
C VAL A 156 -8.12 -0.64 -10.74
N THR A 157 -9.00 -1.42 -11.35
CA THR A 157 -8.62 -2.49 -12.28
C THR A 157 -8.38 -1.91 -13.66
N ILE A 158 -7.12 -1.93 -14.10
CA ILE A 158 -6.71 -1.55 -15.47
C ILE A 158 -7.08 -2.66 -16.47
N GLN A 159 -7.03 -3.92 -16.03
CA GLN A 159 -7.35 -5.09 -16.84
C GLN A 159 -8.06 -6.15 -16.00
N GLY A 160 -8.99 -6.90 -16.62
CA GLY A 160 -9.60 -8.12 -16.06
C GLY A 160 -10.58 -7.91 -14.92
N GLY A 161 -10.91 -6.65 -14.57
CA GLY A 161 -11.82 -6.35 -13.47
C GLY A 161 -13.29 -6.61 -13.78
N LYS A 162 -13.73 -6.30 -15.01
CA LYS A 162 -15.15 -6.37 -15.40
C LYS A 162 -15.67 -7.80 -15.37
N GLU A 163 -14.90 -8.75 -15.91
CA GLU A 163 -15.26 -10.18 -15.97
C GLU A 163 -15.35 -10.81 -14.58
N LEU A 164 -14.61 -10.25 -13.62
CA LEU A 164 -14.55 -10.70 -12.23
C LEU A 164 -15.44 -9.88 -11.30
N GLY A 165 -16.30 -9.00 -11.84
CA GLY A 165 -17.18 -8.14 -11.06
C GLY A 165 -16.46 -7.24 -10.04
N ILE A 166 -15.19 -6.89 -10.31
CA ILE A 166 -14.39 -6.07 -9.43
C ILE A 166 -14.75 -4.60 -9.64
N GLU A 167 -15.14 -3.94 -8.55
CA GLU A 167 -15.42 -2.51 -8.53
C GLU A 167 -14.23 -1.70 -8.00
N ASN A 168 -14.14 -0.44 -8.42
CA ASN A 168 -13.11 0.48 -7.92
C ASN A 168 -13.34 0.76 -6.43
N VAL A 169 -12.28 0.69 -5.63
CA VAL A 169 -12.37 0.93 -4.18
C VAL A 169 -11.76 2.28 -3.85
N THR A 170 -12.55 3.20 -3.30
CA THR A 170 -12.11 4.55 -2.94
C THR A 170 -11.54 4.57 -1.52
N VAL A 171 -10.52 5.39 -1.28
CA VAL A 171 -9.99 5.63 0.07
C VAL A 171 -11.01 6.41 0.90
N ASP A 172 -11.30 5.96 2.12
CA ASP A 172 -12.32 6.57 3.00
C ASP A 172 -11.77 7.56 4.04
N LYS A 173 -10.45 7.67 4.16
CA LYS A 173 -9.75 8.55 5.11
C LYS A 173 -8.48 9.15 4.52
N ALA A 174 -7.94 10.18 5.17
CA ALA A 174 -6.63 10.71 4.79
C ALA A 174 -5.53 9.67 5.02
N VAL A 175 -4.62 9.50 4.05
CA VAL A 175 -3.43 8.65 4.18
C VAL A 175 -2.20 9.46 3.82
N GLU A 176 -1.46 9.90 4.83
CA GLU A 176 -0.26 10.73 4.66
C GLU A 176 0.92 9.91 4.11
N PRO A 177 1.94 10.57 3.53
CA PRO A 177 3.19 9.92 3.16
C PRO A 177 3.76 9.07 4.31
N GLY A 178 4.09 7.82 4.02
CA GLY A 178 4.57 6.83 4.97
C GLY A 178 3.49 6.02 5.69
N GLN A 179 2.22 6.43 5.63
CA GLN A 179 1.11 5.71 6.26
C GLN A 179 0.60 4.54 5.41
N GLU A 180 -0.15 3.64 6.04
CA GLU A 180 -0.69 2.43 5.45
C GLU A 180 -2.21 2.49 5.34
N TYR A 181 -2.76 1.83 4.31
CA TYR A 181 -4.19 1.72 4.06
C TYR A 181 -4.54 0.35 3.48
N SER A 182 -5.63 -0.25 3.93
CA SER A 182 -6.10 -1.55 3.44
C SER A 182 -7.35 -1.39 2.58
N PHE A 183 -7.26 -1.78 1.31
CA PHE A 183 -8.40 -1.87 0.41
C PHE A 183 -9.07 -3.25 0.56
N ASN A 184 -10.40 -3.27 0.67
CA ASN A 184 -11.18 -4.50 0.61
C ASN A 184 -11.72 -4.68 -0.82
N LEU A 185 -11.00 -5.47 -1.62
CA LEU A 185 -11.36 -5.77 -3.00
C LEU A 185 -12.42 -6.88 -3.00
N LYS A 186 -13.56 -6.60 -3.64
CA LYS A 186 -14.61 -7.60 -3.87
C LYS A 186 -14.47 -8.19 -5.26
N LEU A 187 -14.55 -9.50 -5.35
CA LEU A 187 -14.43 -10.25 -6.59
C LEU A 187 -15.53 -11.31 -6.65
N LYS A 188 -16.11 -11.50 -7.83
CA LYS A 188 -17.09 -12.55 -8.13
C LYS A 188 -16.57 -13.47 -9.21
N ALA A 189 -16.37 -14.74 -8.89
CA ALA A 189 -15.86 -15.73 -9.84
C ALA A 189 -16.94 -16.07 -10.89
N PRO A 190 -16.64 -15.98 -12.20
CA PRO A 190 -17.52 -16.50 -13.25
C PRO A 190 -17.54 -18.03 -13.25
N ASP A 191 -18.11 -18.65 -14.28
CA ASP A 191 -18.23 -20.12 -14.35
C ASP A 191 -16.90 -20.82 -14.69
N SER A 192 -16.06 -20.20 -15.51
CA SER A 192 -14.74 -20.71 -15.92
C SER A 192 -13.87 -19.60 -16.52
N GLY A 193 -12.57 -19.86 -16.68
CA GLY A 193 -11.65 -19.00 -17.41
C GLY A 193 -10.35 -18.70 -16.67
N ILE A 194 -9.38 -18.15 -17.39
CA ILE A 194 -8.13 -17.62 -16.85
C ILE A 194 -8.12 -16.12 -17.08
N PHE A 195 -7.97 -15.36 -16.01
CA PHE A 195 -8.07 -13.90 -16.01
C PHE A 195 -6.75 -13.29 -15.56
N LYS A 196 -6.22 -12.39 -16.39
CA LYS A 196 -5.12 -11.50 -16.01
C LYS A 196 -5.71 -10.23 -15.42
N VAL A 197 -5.36 -9.93 -14.18
CA VAL A 197 -5.84 -8.76 -13.46
C VAL A 197 -4.67 -7.82 -13.23
N ALA A 198 -4.81 -6.58 -13.69
CA ALA A 198 -3.84 -5.52 -13.43
C ALA A 198 -4.50 -4.43 -12.57
N LEU A 199 -3.88 -4.10 -11.43
CA LEU A 199 -4.35 -3.07 -10.51
C LEU A 199 -3.36 -1.91 -10.43
N ASN A 200 -3.88 -0.69 -10.26
CA ASN A 200 -3.08 0.47 -9.84
C ASN A 200 -3.97 1.45 -9.06
N LEU A 201 -3.33 2.37 -8.33
CA LEU A 201 -4.01 3.51 -7.72
C LEU A 201 -4.13 4.64 -8.73
N PHE A 202 -5.24 5.36 -8.66
CA PHE A 202 -5.51 6.57 -9.44
C PHE A 202 -5.88 7.69 -8.50
N ASN A 203 -5.33 8.89 -8.72
CA ASN A 203 -5.80 10.13 -8.14
C ASN A 203 -6.61 10.87 -9.20
N GLU A 204 -7.93 10.88 -9.05
CA GLU A 204 -8.86 11.28 -10.12
C GLU A 204 -8.62 10.44 -11.39
N GLU A 205 -8.12 11.03 -12.47
CA GLU A 205 -7.80 10.36 -13.73
C GLU A 205 -6.30 10.00 -13.87
N LYS A 206 -5.45 10.50 -12.96
CA LYS A 206 -4.01 10.28 -13.04
C LYS A 206 -3.63 8.99 -12.34
N GLN A 207 -3.09 8.04 -13.10
CA GLN A 207 -2.48 6.83 -12.56
C GLN A 207 -1.27 7.17 -11.68
N PHE A 208 -1.07 6.42 -10.60
CA PHE A 208 0.11 6.53 -9.76
C PHE A 208 1.36 6.07 -10.54
N ASP A 209 2.50 6.64 -10.17
CA ASP A 209 3.81 6.39 -10.79
C ASP A 209 4.40 5.02 -10.39
N SER A 210 3.64 4.20 -9.66
CA SER A 210 4.04 2.86 -9.22
C SER A 210 3.74 1.83 -10.30
N PRO A 211 4.55 0.75 -10.42
CA PRO A 211 4.26 -0.33 -11.34
C PRO A 211 2.85 -0.90 -11.13
N ASN A 212 2.25 -1.40 -12.21
CA ASN A 212 1.00 -2.14 -12.10
C ASN A 212 1.22 -3.41 -11.27
N LEU A 213 0.25 -3.74 -10.43
CA LEU A 213 0.20 -5.02 -9.74
C LEU A 213 -0.51 -6.01 -10.64
N GLU A 214 0.22 -7.04 -11.08
CA GLU A 214 -0.28 -8.03 -12.03
C GLU A 214 -0.51 -9.37 -11.33
N PHE A 215 -1.72 -9.90 -11.50
CA PHE A 215 -2.13 -11.20 -10.99
C PHE A 215 -2.72 -12.05 -12.12
N THR A 216 -2.62 -13.36 -12.00
CA THR A 216 -3.35 -14.29 -12.86
C THR A 216 -4.19 -15.20 -11.98
N THR A 217 -5.49 -15.26 -12.24
CA THR A 217 -6.42 -16.13 -11.51
C THR A 217 -7.15 -17.06 -12.47
N GLU A 218 -7.27 -18.34 -12.09
CA GLU A 218 -8.01 -19.36 -12.83
C GLU A 218 -9.26 -19.78 -12.05
N VAL A 219 -10.41 -19.76 -12.72
CA VAL A 219 -11.66 -20.25 -12.16
C VAL A 219 -11.74 -21.77 -12.35
N LYS A 220 -11.86 -22.49 -11.24
CA LYS A 220 -11.86 -23.96 -11.20
C LYS A 220 -13.14 -24.50 -10.58
N ALA A 221 -13.38 -25.78 -10.82
CA ALA A 221 -14.45 -26.52 -10.16
C ALA A 221 -14.26 -26.54 -8.63
N PRO A 222 -15.34 -26.64 -7.84
CA PRO A 222 -15.27 -26.75 -6.40
C PRO A 222 -14.36 -27.89 -5.91
N VAL A 223 -13.75 -27.68 -4.76
CA VAL A 223 -13.10 -28.75 -4.00
C VAL A 223 -14.17 -29.62 -3.36
N ILE A 224 -14.05 -30.94 -3.51
CA ILE A 224 -14.89 -31.93 -2.85
C ILE A 224 -13.98 -32.73 -1.90
N LEU A 225 -14.33 -32.78 -0.62
CA LEU A 225 -13.58 -33.54 0.38
C LEU A 225 -14.25 -34.88 0.66
N VAL A 226 -13.44 -35.93 0.79
CA VAL A 226 -13.84 -37.22 1.34
C VAL A 226 -12.94 -37.52 2.53
N ILE A 227 -13.49 -37.42 3.73
CA ILE A 227 -12.75 -37.63 4.98
C ILE A 227 -12.74 -39.13 5.29
N LYS A 228 -11.55 -39.72 5.37
CA LYS A 228 -11.36 -41.12 5.76
C LYS A 228 -10.66 -41.20 7.11
N SER A 229 -11.20 -42.05 7.97
CA SER A 229 -10.56 -42.43 9.23
C SER A 229 -11.12 -43.75 9.75
N GLY A 230 -10.25 -44.58 10.30
CA GLY A 230 -10.56 -45.74 11.12
C GLY A 230 -10.74 -45.37 12.60
N LEU A 231 -11.34 -46.28 13.38
CA LEU A 231 -11.33 -46.27 14.84
C LEU A 231 -10.70 -47.58 15.31
N LYS A 232 -9.61 -47.54 16.08
CA LYS A 232 -8.90 -48.78 16.43
C LYS A 232 -9.72 -49.75 17.27
N TRP A 233 -10.64 -49.28 18.13
CA TRP A 233 -11.36 -50.11 19.10
C TRP A 233 -12.87 -50.16 18.90
N LYS A 234 -13.40 -49.61 17.80
CA LYS A 234 -14.84 -49.60 17.52
C LYS A 234 -15.07 -49.77 16.02
N LYS A 235 -16.05 -50.59 15.64
CA LYS A 235 -16.50 -50.73 14.24
C LYS A 235 -17.64 -49.78 13.87
N ASP A 236 -18.25 -49.18 14.88
CA ASP A 236 -19.30 -48.18 14.72
C ASP A 236 -18.68 -46.78 14.62
N PHE A 237 -18.85 -46.18 13.44
CA PHE A 237 -18.35 -44.87 13.07
C PHE A 237 -19.35 -43.74 13.37
N SER A 238 -20.51 -44.03 13.96
CA SER A 238 -21.50 -43.03 14.34
C SER A 238 -20.94 -42.00 15.33
N GLY A 239 -21.53 -40.80 15.32
CA GLY A 239 -21.13 -39.67 16.17
C GLY A 239 -20.55 -38.50 15.39
N ASN A 240 -20.33 -37.40 16.11
CA ASN A 240 -19.82 -36.16 15.52
C ASN A 240 -18.30 -36.22 15.36
N TYR A 241 -17.83 -35.85 14.17
CA TYR A 241 -16.44 -35.54 13.88
C TYR A 241 -16.34 -34.06 13.55
N PHE A 242 -15.31 -33.40 14.08
CA PHE A 242 -15.05 -32.00 13.83
C PHE A 242 -13.78 -31.89 12.99
N LEU A 243 -13.90 -31.24 11.83
CA LEU A 243 -12.78 -30.92 10.97
C LEU A 243 -12.46 -29.44 11.14
N THR A 244 -11.27 -29.14 11.65
CA THR A 244 -10.69 -27.80 11.63
C THR A 244 -9.83 -27.69 10.37
N VAL A 245 -10.05 -26.65 9.58
CA VAL A 245 -9.28 -26.34 8.38
C VAL A 245 -8.64 -24.97 8.55
N SER A 246 -7.32 -24.89 8.42
CA SER A 246 -6.56 -23.65 8.54
C SER A 246 -5.72 -23.45 7.27
N GLY A 247 -5.73 -22.25 6.71
CA GLY A 247 -5.01 -21.96 5.47
C GLY A 247 -5.14 -20.51 4.99
N PRO A 248 -4.97 -20.25 3.67
CA PRO A 248 -4.94 -18.90 3.10
C PRO A 248 -6.19 -18.05 3.37
N ILE A 249 -7.34 -18.70 3.56
CA ILE A 249 -8.64 -18.07 3.81
C ILE A 249 -8.98 -17.95 5.31
N GLY A 250 -8.02 -18.25 6.19
CA GLY A 250 -8.22 -18.32 7.64
C GLY A 250 -8.55 -19.72 8.15
N GLU A 251 -9.14 -19.77 9.34
CA GLU A 251 -9.50 -21.00 10.04
C GLU A 251 -11.02 -21.19 10.07
N LYS A 252 -11.48 -22.44 9.85
CA LYS A 252 -12.88 -22.82 9.94
C LYS A 252 -13.03 -24.20 10.56
N VAL A 253 -13.97 -24.31 11.48
CA VAL A 253 -14.36 -25.59 12.09
C VAL A 253 -15.72 -26.02 11.56
N MET A 254 -15.87 -27.31 11.22
CA MET A 254 -17.14 -27.85 10.76
C MET A 254 -17.35 -29.31 11.18
N THR A 255 -18.61 -29.69 11.35
CA THR A 255 -18.98 -31.09 11.55
C THR A 255 -18.94 -31.83 10.22
N VAL A 256 -18.32 -33.02 10.19
CA VAL A 256 -18.16 -33.84 8.98
C VAL A 256 -18.66 -35.26 9.19
N ASN A 257 -19.05 -35.91 8.09
CA ASN A 257 -19.34 -37.33 8.05
C ASN A 257 -18.19 -38.05 7.36
N LEU A 258 -17.69 -39.14 7.97
CA LEU A 258 -16.68 -39.96 7.32
C LEU A 258 -17.24 -40.64 6.06
N ASN A 259 -16.39 -40.81 5.05
CA ASN A 259 -16.67 -41.50 3.79
C ASN A 259 -17.83 -40.91 2.97
N LYS A 260 -18.28 -39.69 3.28
CA LYS A 260 -19.24 -38.95 2.46
C LYS A 260 -18.54 -37.78 1.78
N GLU A 261 -18.99 -37.47 0.58
CA GLU A 261 -18.55 -36.28 -0.13
C GLU A 261 -19.08 -35.02 0.55
N LEU A 262 -18.21 -34.03 0.66
CA LEU A 262 -18.50 -32.69 1.15
C LEU A 262 -17.99 -31.70 0.12
N GLU A 263 -18.91 -31.01 -0.56
CA GLU A 263 -18.55 -29.92 -1.46
C GLU A 263 -18.10 -28.69 -0.65
N ALA A 264 -16.80 -28.48 -0.61
CA ALA A 264 -16.14 -27.47 0.20
C ALA A 264 -15.79 -26.23 -0.63
N ARG A 265 -16.80 -25.54 -1.17
CA ARG A 265 -16.64 -24.34 -2.03
C ARG A 265 -15.82 -23.21 -1.41
N PHE A 266 -15.76 -23.17 -0.08
CA PHE A 266 -14.96 -22.17 0.64
C PHE A 266 -13.44 -22.41 0.50
N LEU A 267 -13.01 -23.61 0.13
CA LEU A 267 -11.59 -23.95 -0.03
C LEU A 267 -11.09 -23.63 -1.44
N LEU A 268 -9.91 -23.01 -1.51
CA LEU A 268 -9.26 -22.68 -2.77
C LEU A 268 -8.58 -23.92 -3.38
N PRO A 269 -8.82 -24.26 -4.65
CA PRO A 269 -8.07 -25.31 -5.33
C PRO A 269 -6.62 -24.89 -5.55
N ASP A 270 -5.71 -25.85 -5.58
CA ASP A 270 -4.24 -25.69 -5.70
C ASP A 270 -3.52 -25.02 -4.52
N TYR A 271 -4.24 -24.75 -3.43
CA TYR A 271 -3.65 -24.29 -2.17
C TYR A 271 -3.46 -25.43 -1.17
N ALA A 272 -2.46 -25.27 -0.32
CA ALA A 272 -2.20 -26.16 0.81
C ALA A 272 -2.99 -25.71 2.04
N PHE A 273 -3.58 -26.69 2.73
CA PHE A 273 -4.31 -26.49 3.97
C PHE A 273 -3.82 -27.46 5.04
N ASP A 274 -3.86 -27.00 6.29
CA ASP A 274 -3.68 -27.83 7.47
C ASP A 274 -5.08 -28.23 7.97
N PHE A 275 -5.29 -29.54 8.11
CA PHE A 275 -6.53 -30.14 8.56
C PHE A 275 -6.31 -30.82 9.90
N THR A 276 -7.22 -30.62 10.84
CA THR A 276 -7.26 -31.35 12.12
C THR A 276 -8.60 -32.06 12.25
N LEU A 277 -8.57 -33.38 12.38
CA LEU A 277 -9.76 -34.19 12.66
C LEU A 277 -9.83 -34.48 14.16
N GLU A 278 -10.94 -34.09 14.77
CA GLU A 278 -11.25 -34.34 16.17
C GLU A 278 -12.51 -35.19 16.31
N ARG A 279 -12.47 -36.11 17.27
CA ARG A 279 -13.62 -36.83 17.78
C ARG A 279 -13.52 -36.87 19.31
N PRO A 280 -14.61 -36.60 20.06
CA PRO A 280 -14.60 -36.71 21.52
C PRO A 280 -14.02 -38.05 22.00
N TYR A 281 -13.13 -37.99 23.00
CA TYR A 281 -12.41 -39.12 23.60
C TYR A 281 -11.43 -39.84 22.67
N TYR A 282 -11.01 -39.18 21.58
CA TYR A 282 -9.89 -39.62 20.75
C TYR A 282 -8.86 -38.51 20.68
N HIS A 283 -7.59 -38.89 20.50
CA HIS A 283 -6.55 -37.94 20.14
C HIS A 283 -6.85 -37.35 18.76
N LEU A 284 -6.75 -36.02 18.67
CA LEU A 284 -6.83 -35.31 17.39
C LEU A 284 -5.71 -35.75 16.45
N VAL A 285 -5.98 -35.75 15.15
CA VAL A 285 -4.99 -36.09 14.11
C VAL A 285 -4.90 -34.94 13.12
N ARG A 286 -3.69 -34.63 12.66
CA ARG A 286 -3.41 -33.54 11.72
C ARG A 286 -2.92 -34.07 10.39
N LEU A 287 -3.30 -33.39 9.32
CA LEU A 287 -2.90 -33.68 7.95
C LEU A 287 -2.68 -32.36 7.21
N ARG A 288 -1.60 -32.25 6.44
CA ARG A 288 -1.40 -31.13 5.51
C ARG A 288 -1.52 -31.63 4.09
N GLN A 289 -2.34 -30.97 3.27
CA GLN A 289 -2.58 -31.39 1.89
C GLN A 289 -2.84 -30.22 0.96
N THR A 290 -2.25 -30.27 -0.24
CA THR A 290 -2.61 -29.39 -1.35
C THR A 290 -3.85 -29.94 -2.04
N LEU A 291 -4.90 -29.12 -2.10
CA LEU A 291 -6.16 -29.52 -2.69
C LEU A 291 -6.15 -29.35 -4.21
N LYS A 292 -6.88 -30.18 -4.91
CA LYS A 292 -7.14 -30.09 -6.35
C LYS A 292 -8.62 -29.79 -6.61
N PRO A 293 -8.99 -29.29 -7.80
CA PRO A 293 -10.39 -29.23 -8.21
C PRO A 293 -11.01 -30.64 -8.17
N GLY A 294 -12.26 -30.76 -7.73
CA GLY A 294 -12.94 -32.05 -7.60
C GLY A 294 -12.55 -32.81 -6.32
N VAL A 295 -12.55 -34.14 -6.39
CA VAL A 295 -12.46 -35.02 -5.21
C VAL A 295 -11.05 -35.09 -4.64
N ASN A 296 -10.93 -34.81 -3.35
CA ASN A 296 -9.72 -34.94 -2.54
C ASN A 296 -10.01 -35.84 -1.35
N ILE A 297 -9.21 -36.91 -1.22
CA ILE A 297 -9.30 -37.82 -0.08
C ILE A 297 -8.38 -37.29 1.02
N LEU A 298 -8.95 -37.02 2.19
CA LEU A 298 -8.22 -36.69 3.41
C LEU A 298 -8.18 -37.94 4.28
N ASP A 299 -7.06 -38.67 4.27
CA ASP A 299 -6.90 -39.89 5.05
C ASP A 299 -6.16 -39.61 6.36
N PHE A 300 -6.90 -39.67 7.48
CA PHE A 300 -6.38 -39.48 8.83
C PHE A 300 -5.90 -40.79 9.49
N GLY A 301 -5.85 -41.90 8.75
CA GLY A 301 -5.45 -43.19 9.28
C GLY A 301 -6.46 -43.70 10.31
N SER A 302 -6.03 -44.03 11.53
CA SER A 302 -6.94 -44.51 12.59
C SER A 302 -6.80 -43.69 13.86
N LEU A 303 -7.91 -43.11 14.32
CA LEU A 303 -7.95 -42.34 15.57
C LEU A 303 -7.60 -43.24 16.76
N GLN A 304 -6.75 -42.74 17.64
CA GLN A 304 -6.37 -43.39 18.89
C GLN A 304 -7.28 -42.90 20.02
N PRO A 305 -7.90 -43.80 20.80
CA PRO A 305 -8.67 -43.40 21.97
C PRO A 305 -7.81 -42.66 23.00
N ASP A 306 -8.35 -41.58 23.56
CA ASP A 306 -7.76 -40.83 24.66
C ASP A 306 -8.31 -41.37 25.99
N ILE A 307 -7.65 -42.43 26.47
CA ILE A 307 -8.06 -43.20 27.64
C ILE A 307 -8.01 -42.35 28.92
N LEU A 308 -7.06 -41.42 29.03
CA LEU A 308 -6.91 -40.58 30.21
C LEU A 308 -8.10 -39.62 30.35
N THR A 309 -8.48 -38.96 29.26
CA THR A 309 -9.66 -38.08 29.22
C THR A 309 -10.96 -38.86 29.46
N ALA A 310 -11.04 -40.09 28.96
CA ALA A 310 -12.13 -41.02 29.21
C ALA A 310 -12.29 -41.39 30.69
N ILE A 311 -11.17 -41.70 31.37
CA ILE A 311 -11.14 -42.08 32.80
C ILE A 311 -11.52 -40.90 33.70
N LEU A 312 -11.09 -39.68 33.37
CA LEU A 312 -11.37 -38.48 34.17
C LEU A 312 -12.84 -38.02 34.08
N LYS A 313 -13.59 -38.46 33.05
CA LYS A 313 -15.01 -38.14 32.84
C LYS A 313 -15.85 -39.39 32.57
N PRO A 314 -15.92 -40.34 33.52
CA PRO A 314 -16.38 -41.70 33.25
C PRO A 314 -17.87 -41.78 32.91
N LYS A 315 -18.73 -40.96 33.56
CA LYS A 315 -20.17 -40.90 33.24
C LYS A 315 -20.43 -40.41 31.81
N GLN A 316 -19.68 -39.42 31.34
CA GLN A 316 -19.83 -38.88 29.99
C GLN A 316 -19.21 -39.81 28.93
N PHE A 317 -18.12 -40.49 29.27
CA PHE A 317 -17.50 -41.51 28.44
C PHE A 317 -18.40 -42.74 28.25
N LEU A 318 -19.00 -43.25 29.32
CA LEU A 318 -19.93 -44.40 29.28
C LEU A 318 -21.19 -44.11 28.46
N LEU A 319 -21.75 -42.89 28.58
CA LEU A 319 -22.88 -42.43 27.75
C LEU A 319 -22.52 -42.29 26.27
N TYR A 320 -21.26 -41.99 25.95
CA TYR A 320 -20.80 -41.78 24.57
C TYR A 320 -20.40 -43.07 23.85
N PHE A 321 -19.96 -44.09 24.61
CA PHE A 321 -19.48 -45.34 24.03
C PHE A 321 -20.50 -46.48 24.00
N ASP A 322 -21.67 -46.36 24.64
CA ASP A 322 -22.70 -47.41 24.72
C ASP A 322 -22.11 -48.80 25.07
N LEU A 323 -21.08 -48.83 25.92
CA LEU A 323 -20.34 -50.05 26.25
C LEU A 323 -21.13 -51.06 27.09
N PHE A 324 -22.38 -50.76 27.46
CA PHE A 324 -23.25 -51.63 28.26
C PHE A 324 -24.75 -51.52 27.90
N ARG A 325 -25.10 -51.56 26.60
CA ARG A 325 -26.47 -51.99 26.24
C ARG A 325 -26.43 -53.46 25.82
N PRO A 326 -27.15 -54.37 26.51
CA PRO A 326 -27.37 -55.71 26.00
C PRO A 326 -28.08 -55.62 24.65
N SER A 327 -27.68 -56.53 23.75
CA SER A 327 -28.21 -56.74 22.40
C SER A 327 -29.73 -56.73 22.29
#